data_AF-A0A108UAS1-F1
#
_entry.id   AF-A0A108UAS1-F1
#
_cell.length_a   1.000
_cell.length_b   1.000
_cell.length_c   1.000
_cell.angle_alpha   90.00
_cell.angle_beta   90.00
_cell.angle_gamma   90.00
#
_symmetry.space_group_name_H-M   'P 1'
#
loop_
_entity.id
_entity.type
_entity.pdbx_description
1 polymer ?
#
loop_
_entity_poly.entity_id
_entity_poly.type
_entity_poly.pdbx_seq_one_letter_code
_entity_poly.pdbx_strand_id
1 'polypeptide(L)' 'MNAWIDCPTSLDDPDAGMSAVHVRRDESVILAVEHAQGFKQRCPRLFAAMVECAAFVDWRRIEVGLPPVPTLALDG' A
#
# COMPACT_ATOMS: atom_id res chain seq x y z
N MET A 1 -0.44 12.11 -2.43
CA MET A 1 -0.28 10.82 -1.73
C MET A 1 -1.29 10.56 -0.63
N ASN A 2 -2.06 11.55 -0.17
CA ASN A 2 -2.99 11.39 0.96
C ASN A 2 -3.97 10.21 0.78
N ALA A 3 -4.69 10.14 -0.35
CA ALA A 3 -5.60 9.02 -0.63
C ALA A 3 -4.92 7.63 -0.66
N TRP A 4 -3.67 7.55 -1.14
CA TRP A 4 -2.89 6.31 -1.10
C TRP A 4 -2.46 5.93 0.32
N ILE A 5 -2.35 6.89 1.22
CA ILE A 5 -2.03 6.59 2.62
C ILE A 5 -3.31 6.17 3.34
N ASP A 6 -4.41 6.88 3.10
CA ASP A 6 -5.66 6.71 3.83
C ASP A 6 -6.40 5.43 3.42
N CYS A 7 -6.59 5.18 2.12
CA CYS A 7 -7.36 4.03 1.66
C CYS A 7 -6.73 2.67 2.05
N PRO A 8 -5.43 2.42 1.85
CA PRO A 8 -4.78 1.18 2.25
C PRO A 8 -4.74 0.94 3.76
N THR A 9 -4.79 2.00 4.58
CA THR A 9 -4.81 1.88 6.04
C THR A 9 -6.06 1.14 6.52
N SER A 10 -7.18 1.27 5.80
CA SER A 10 -8.50 0.71 6.16
C SER A 10 -8.91 -0.53 5.36
N LEU A 11 -7.97 -1.19 4.67
CA LEU A 11 -8.28 -2.38 3.86
C LEU A 11 -8.77 -3.57 4.70
N ASP A 12 -8.47 -3.60 5.99
CA ASP A 12 -8.98 -4.59 6.94
C ASP A 12 -10.20 -4.12 7.75
N ASP A 13 -10.76 -2.94 7.41
CA ASP A 13 -11.93 -2.35 8.02
C ASP A 13 -12.99 -2.03 6.94
N PRO A 14 -13.87 -3.00 6.61
CA PRO A 14 -14.88 -2.81 5.57
C PRO A 14 -15.92 -1.74 5.90
N ASP A 15 -16.14 -1.45 7.19
CA ASP A 15 -17.10 -0.44 7.63
C ASP A 15 -16.58 0.99 7.46
N ALA A 16 -15.27 1.17 7.25
CA ALA A 16 -14.65 2.48 7.01
C ALA A 16 -15.11 3.12 5.68
N GLY A 17 -15.60 2.34 4.71
CA GLY A 17 -16.11 2.85 3.43
C GLY A 17 -15.05 3.48 2.51
N MET A 18 -13.76 3.22 2.76
CA MET A 18 -12.63 3.88 2.08
C MET A 18 -12.12 3.13 0.83
N SER A 19 -12.54 1.89 0.63
CA SER A 19 -12.11 1.00 -0.46
C SER A 19 -13.24 0.03 -0.80
N ALA A 20 -13.25 -0.52 -2.02
CA ALA A 20 -14.10 -1.64 -2.41
C ALA A 20 -13.39 -3.00 -2.26
N VAL A 21 -12.07 -2.97 -2.04
CA VAL A 21 -11.23 -4.14 -1.78
C VAL A 21 -11.02 -4.24 -0.27
N HIS A 22 -11.22 -5.42 0.29
CA HIS A 22 -11.00 -5.69 1.71
C HIS A 22 -10.27 -7.01 1.91
N VAL A 23 -9.53 -7.10 3.01
CA VAL A 23 -8.89 -8.31 3.50
C VAL A 23 -9.27 -8.55 4.95
N ARG A 24 -9.02 -9.75 5.45
CA ARG A 24 -9.13 -10.01 6.88
C ARG A 24 -8.01 -9.29 7.63
N ARG A 25 -8.21 -9.03 8.93
CA ARG A 25 -7.22 -8.33 9.79
C ARG A 25 -5.85 -8.98 9.87
N ASP A 26 -5.75 -10.26 9.53
CA ASP A 26 -4.54 -11.08 9.53
C ASP A 26 -4.01 -11.39 8.13
N GLU A 27 -4.58 -10.78 7.09
CA GLU A 27 -4.21 -10.95 5.69
C GLU A 27 -3.67 -9.65 5.10
N SER A 28 -2.91 -9.77 4.01
CA SER A 28 -2.32 -8.63 3.30
C SER A 28 -2.83 -8.57 1.86
N VAL A 29 -2.96 -7.35 1.32
CA VAL A 29 -3.21 -7.10 -0.10
C VAL A 29 -1.86 -6.98 -0.80
N ILE A 30 -1.64 -7.78 -1.84
CA ILE A 30 -0.49 -7.62 -2.72
C ILE A 30 -0.88 -6.72 -3.89
N LEU A 31 -0.22 -5.57 -4.01
CA LEU A 31 -0.32 -4.68 -5.16
C LEU A 31 0.84 -4.98 -6.09
N ALA A 32 0.55 -5.69 -7.19
CA ALA A 32 1.51 -5.95 -8.24
C ALA A 32 1.68 -4.71 -9.12
N VAL A 33 2.92 -4.22 -9.22
CA VAL A 33 3.30 -3.13 -10.12
C VAL A 33 4.07 -3.74 -11.28
N GLU A 34 3.35 -3.92 -12.40
CA GLU A 34 3.94 -4.42 -13.64
C GLU A 34 4.86 -3.37 -14.28
N HIS A 35 5.94 -3.83 -14.93
CA HIS A 35 6.95 -2.97 -15.56
C HIS A 35 7.50 -1.89 -14.62
N ALA A 36 7.74 -2.25 -13.35
CA ALA A 36 8.16 -1.33 -12.31
C ALA A 36 9.49 -0.64 -12.64
N GLN A 37 10.39 -1.33 -13.35
CA GLN A 37 11.65 -0.74 -13.80
C GLN A 37 11.38 0.42 -14.78
N GLY A 38 10.50 0.21 -15.76
CA GLY A 38 10.09 1.24 -16.70
C GLY A 38 9.40 2.41 -16.01
N PHE A 39 8.54 2.14 -15.02
CA PHE A 39 7.90 3.18 -14.23
C PHE A 39 8.93 4.02 -13.45
N LYS A 40 9.89 3.37 -12.78
CA LYS A 40 10.97 4.03 -12.03
C LYS A 40 11.82 4.92 -12.93
N GLN A 41 12.14 4.49 -14.15
CA GLN A 41 12.94 5.27 -15.10
C GLN A 41 12.18 6.51 -15.61
N ARG A 42 10.90 6.34 -15.98
CA ARG A 42 10.08 7.45 -16.52
C ARG A 42 9.70 8.46 -15.44
N CYS A 43 9.37 7.99 -14.24
CA CYS A 43 8.75 8.78 -13.18
C CYS A 43 9.38 8.50 -11.80
N PRO A 44 10.69 8.75 -11.60
CA PRO A 44 11.43 8.31 -10.41
C PRO A 44 10.87 8.86 -9.09
N ARG A 45 10.44 10.13 -9.09
CA ARG A 45 9.85 10.76 -7.89
C ARG A 45 8.51 10.15 -7.49
N LEU A 46 7.65 9.83 -8.47
CA LEU A 46 6.35 9.24 -8.18
C LEU A 46 6.51 7.78 -7.73
N PHE A 47 7.42 7.04 -8.36
CA PHE A 47 7.78 5.70 -7.95
C PHE A 47 8.28 5.68 -6.49
N ALA A 48 9.21 6.57 -6.14
CA ALA A 48 9.71 6.70 -4.78
C ALA A 48 8.57 7.05 -3.80
N ALA A 49 7.73 8.04 -4.13
CA ALA A 49 6.60 8.42 -3.28
C ALA A 49 5.62 7.25 -3.04
N MET A 50 5.32 6.45 -4.06
CA MET A 50 4.47 5.26 -3.93
C MET A 50 5.05 4.24 -2.95
N VAL A 51 6.35 3.92 -3.10
CA VAL A 51 7.05 2.97 -2.22
C VAL A 51 7.11 3.50 -0.78
N GLU A 52 7.51 4.76 -0.60
CA GLU A 52 7.62 5.39 0.72
C GLU A 52 6.27 5.43 1.43
N CYS A 53 5.20 5.75 0.72
CA CYS A 53 3.89 5.84 1.35
C CYS A 53 3.27 4.47 1.66
N ALA A 54 3.53 3.44 0.82
CA ALA A 54 3.13 2.07 1.16
C ALA A 54 3.84 1.61 2.45
N ALA A 55 5.16 1.81 2.52
CA ALA A 55 5.95 1.51 3.71
C ALA A 55 5.47 2.32 4.94
N PHE A 56 5.06 3.58 4.75
CA PHE A 56 4.53 4.42 5.82
C PHE A 56 3.19 3.93 6.38
N VAL A 57 2.31 3.38 5.53
CA VAL A 57 1.06 2.74 5.98
C VAL A 57 1.40 1.54 6.86
N ASP A 58 2.28 0.65 6.39
CA ASP A 58 2.69 -0.54 7.14
C ASP A 58 3.37 -0.17 8.46
N TRP A 59 4.29 0.79 8.45
CA TRP A 59 4.95 1.27 9.66
C TRP A 59 3.94 1.73 10.72
N ARG A 60 2.97 2.58 10.37
CA ARG A 60 1.97 3.07 11.34
C ARG A 60 1.10 1.95 11.92
N ARG A 61 0.79 0.93 11.13
CA ARG A 61 0.04 -0.25 11.59
C ARG A 61 0.86 -1.07 12.57
N ILE A 62 2.13 -1.31 12.26
CA ILE A 62 3.06 -2.03 13.13
C ILE A 62 3.24 -1.31 14.48
N GLU A 63 3.35 0.03 14.49
CA GLU A 63 3.45 0.83 15.73
C GLU A 63 2.26 0.63 16.69
N VAL A 64 1.09 0.25 16.19
CA VAL A 64 -0.11 -0.03 16.99
C VAL A 64 -0.41 -1.52 17.16
N GLY A 65 0.55 -2.39 16.82
CA GLY A 65 0.44 -3.84 16.97
C GLY A 65 -0.43 -4.53 15.92
N LEU A 66 -0.74 -3.85 14.81
CA LEU A 66 -1.47 -4.42 13.68
C LEU A 66 -0.49 -4.95 12.62
N PRO A 67 -0.86 -6.01 11.87
CA PRO A 67 -0.03 -6.49 10.77
C PRO A 67 -0.02 -5.50 9.59
N PRO A 68 1.03 -5.53 8.75
CA PRO A 68 1.08 -4.78 7.50
C PRO A 68 -0.01 -5.25 6.54
N VAL A 69 -0.50 -4.36 5.68
CA VAL A 69 -1.61 -4.67 4.78
C VAL A 69 -1.25 -4.47 3.31
N PRO A 70 -0.88 -3.28 2.81
CA PRO A 70 -0.42 -3.18 1.44
C PRO A 70 1.03 -3.68 1.28
N THR A 71 1.22 -4.84 0.65
CA THR A 71 2.53 -5.29 0.17
C THR A 71 2.71 -4.92 -1.30
N LEU A 72 3.85 -4.31 -1.66
CA LEU A 72 4.19 -4.03 -3.06
C LEU A 72 4.99 -5.20 -3.67
N ALA A 73 4.48 -5.78 -4.75
CA ALA A 73 5.23 -6.70 -5.60
C ALA A 73 5.68 -5.96 -6.86
N LEU A 74 6.99 -5.77 -7.03
CA LEU A 74 7.55 -4.98 -8.12
C LEU A 74 8.13 -5.91 -9.19
N ASP A 75 7.50 -5.94 -10.37
CA ASP A 75 7.97 -6.73 -11.49
C ASP A 75 8.95 -5.95 -12.38
N GLY A 76 9.95 -6.64 -12.95
CA GLY A 76 11.09 -6.06 -13.67
C GLY A 76 10.75 -5.56 -15.06
#